data_AF-A0A7Y4QH41-F1
#
_entry.id   AF-A0A7Y4QH41-F1
#
_cell.length_a   1.000
_cell.length_b   1.000
_cell.length_c   1.000
_cell.angle_alpha   90.00
_cell.angle_beta   90.00
_cell.angle_gamma   90.00
#
_symmetry.space_group_name_H-M   'P 1'
#
loop_
_entity.id
_entity.type
_entity.pdbx_description
1 polymer ?
#
loop_
_entity_poly.entity_id
_entity_poly.type
_entity_poly.pdbx_seq_one_letter_code
_entity_poly.pdbx_strand_id
1 'polypeptide(L)'
;MLSLILPTYKERESLPILIPKIVESLGAAEYEIIVVDDDSPDKTWEVARGLAQRHPQLHVIRRVGRRGLSSAVIEGFLAAKGDVFVVMDADGQHDIGLILKLADAARENGGMSMGSRYMEGGSVGDWTGFRAWASRIGTALAHWVCQVRVTDPMSGFFAVSRGTFEEVLPRLNPKGFKILLDLLVHVPANTQVKELPFSFQERIGGVSKFSTQVRLQYLEFLYDATVGRYLPLTLIKYCVVGVMGVAVNLAAYAIVSLLLNESPQFGLFSTPLLAGIEAAIVFNFFFNNAWTFSYAKLRGWKAVTGFAKYNVVCAFGAFANIAVTAFLYRGGMGTVSSLAIGAFIGMMWNYTIGRLFTWNV
;
A
#
# COMPACT_ATOMS: atom_id res chain seq x y z
N MET A 1 -22.23 -3.13 23.39
CA MET A 1 -22.24 -1.90 22.57
C MET A 1 -21.48 -2.07 21.26
N LEU A 2 -22.07 -1.81 20.10
CA LEU A 2 -21.32 -1.81 18.82
C LEU A 2 -20.70 -0.43 18.54
N SER A 3 -19.56 -0.41 17.85
CA SER A 3 -18.98 0.83 17.31
C SER A 3 -18.93 0.76 15.79
N LEU A 4 -19.59 1.69 15.11
CA LEU A 4 -19.58 1.79 13.65
C LEU A 4 -18.51 2.79 13.21
N ILE A 5 -17.49 2.33 12.50
CA ILE A 5 -16.37 3.15 12.01
C ILE A 5 -16.64 3.52 10.55
N LEU A 6 -16.68 4.82 10.28
CA LEU A 6 -16.90 5.40 8.96
C LEU A 6 -15.65 6.20 8.54
N PRO A 7 -14.71 5.60 7.79
CA PRO A 7 -13.58 6.33 7.24
C PRO A 7 -14.04 7.24 6.10
N THR A 8 -13.69 8.53 6.16
CA THR A 8 -14.14 9.54 5.19
C THR A 8 -12.98 10.29 4.53
N TYR A 9 -13.18 10.61 3.26
CA TYR A 9 -12.32 11.56 2.54
C TYR A 9 -13.09 12.17 1.37
N LYS A 10 -13.53 13.42 1.44
CA LYS A 10 -14.45 14.00 0.44
C LYS A 10 -15.82 13.31 0.38
N GLU A 11 -16.50 13.22 1.51
CA GLU A 11 -17.85 12.62 1.65
C GLU A 11 -18.87 13.64 2.19
N ARG A 12 -18.65 14.93 1.91
CA ARG A 12 -19.46 16.03 2.44
C ARG A 12 -20.96 15.88 2.17
N GLU A 13 -21.33 15.40 0.99
CA GLU A 13 -22.72 15.26 0.54
C GLU A 13 -23.37 13.97 1.06
N SER A 14 -22.59 12.91 1.25
CA SER A 14 -23.08 11.59 1.66
C SER A 14 -23.48 11.57 3.15
N LEU A 15 -22.69 12.19 4.03
CA LEU A 15 -22.90 12.11 5.48
C LEU A 15 -24.27 12.61 5.97
N PRO A 16 -24.79 13.77 5.51
CA PRO A 16 -26.11 14.26 5.95
C PRO A 16 -27.28 13.33 5.59
N ILE A 17 -27.12 12.49 4.57
CA ILE A 17 -28.12 11.52 4.13
C ILE A 17 -27.93 10.19 4.86
N LEU A 18 -26.68 9.76 5.01
CA LEU A 18 -26.33 8.44 5.52
C LEU A 18 -26.49 8.34 7.04
N ILE A 19 -26.03 9.34 7.81
CA ILE A 19 -26.05 9.30 9.28
C ILE A 19 -27.47 9.15 9.84
N PRO A 20 -28.48 9.94 9.41
CA PRO A 20 -29.84 9.77 9.91
C PRO A 20 -30.42 8.37 9.63
N LYS A 21 -30.16 7.82 8.44
CA LYS A 21 -30.60 6.46 8.07
C LYS A 21 -29.95 5.38 8.92
N ILE A 22 -28.66 5.52 9.23
CA ILE A 22 -27.96 4.62 10.14
C ILE A 22 -28.60 4.69 11.53
N VAL A 23 -28.77 5.91 12.07
CA VAL A 23 -29.36 6.13 13.40
C VAL A 23 -30.75 5.50 13.49
N GLU A 24 -31.58 5.69 12.46
CA GLU A 24 -32.90 5.06 12.35
C GLU A 24 -32.80 3.52 12.30
N SER A 25 -31.93 2.98 11.45
CA SER A 25 -31.75 1.53 11.29
C SER A 25 -31.20 0.84 12.55
N LEU A 26 -30.39 1.52 13.34
CA LEU A 26 -29.84 0.97 14.59
C LEU A 26 -30.85 1.06 15.75
N GLY A 27 -31.84 1.95 15.65
CA GLY A 27 -32.94 2.04 16.60
C GLY A 27 -32.49 2.13 18.06
N ALA A 28 -32.99 1.23 18.89
CA ALA A 28 -32.71 1.18 20.34
C ALA A 28 -31.44 0.39 20.70
N ALA A 29 -30.66 -0.07 19.73
CA ALA A 29 -29.40 -0.76 20.02
C ALA A 29 -28.43 0.16 20.75
N GLU A 30 -27.54 -0.44 21.56
CA GLU A 30 -26.44 0.31 22.18
C GLU A 30 -25.30 0.45 21.18
N TYR A 31 -25.10 1.66 20.65
CA TYR A 31 -24.09 1.93 19.63
C TYR A 31 -23.43 3.30 19.75
N GLU A 32 -22.27 3.41 19.10
CA GLU A 32 -21.66 4.69 18.72
C GLU A 32 -21.27 4.67 17.24
N ILE A 33 -21.17 5.84 16.62
CA ILE A 33 -20.70 6.03 15.26
C ILE A 33 -19.44 6.90 15.32
N ILE A 34 -18.36 6.46 14.70
CA ILE A 34 -17.08 7.17 14.70
C ILE A 34 -16.71 7.49 13.25
N VAL A 35 -16.85 8.75 12.88
CA VAL A 35 -16.37 9.28 11.60
C VAL A 35 -14.90 9.64 11.73
N VAL A 36 -14.05 9.03 10.89
CA VAL A 36 -12.61 9.29 10.86
C VAL A 36 -12.25 9.96 9.53
N ASP A 37 -11.97 11.25 9.56
CA ASP A 37 -11.75 12.08 8.37
C ASP A 37 -10.30 12.52 8.19
N ASP A 38 -9.79 12.36 6.96
CA ASP A 38 -8.39 12.61 6.58
C ASP A 38 -8.10 14.06 6.15
N ASP A 39 -8.59 14.99 6.96
CA ASP A 39 -8.55 16.42 6.71
C ASP A 39 -9.04 16.75 5.30
N SER A 40 -10.29 16.32 5.03
CA SER A 40 -10.89 16.45 3.72
C SER A 40 -10.94 17.91 3.26
N PRO A 41 -10.50 18.21 2.03
CA PRO A 41 -10.47 19.58 1.52
C PRO A 41 -11.86 20.19 1.30
N ASP A 42 -12.89 19.35 1.15
CA ASP A 42 -14.30 19.77 1.08
C ASP A 42 -14.94 19.99 2.46
N LYS A 43 -14.14 19.92 3.53
CA LYS A 43 -14.56 20.06 4.92
C LYS A 43 -15.62 19.04 5.34
N THR A 44 -15.51 17.79 4.88
CA THR A 44 -16.33 16.67 5.36
C THR A 44 -16.38 16.58 6.89
N TRP A 45 -15.23 16.74 7.57
CA TRP A 45 -15.14 16.77 9.03
C TRP A 45 -15.99 17.86 9.71
N GLU A 46 -16.22 18.99 9.05
CA GLU A 46 -17.04 20.09 9.58
C GLU A 46 -18.52 19.72 9.54
N VAL A 47 -18.96 19.09 8.44
CA VAL A 47 -20.32 18.54 8.31
C VAL A 47 -20.57 17.44 9.34
N ALA A 48 -19.62 16.53 9.52
CA ALA A 48 -19.70 15.48 10.53
C ALA A 48 -19.85 16.06 11.95
N ARG A 49 -19.10 17.13 12.28
CA ARG A 49 -19.22 17.83 13.57
C ARG A 49 -20.60 18.49 13.75
N GLY A 50 -21.15 19.09 12.70
CA GLY A 50 -22.51 19.64 12.74
C GLY A 50 -23.58 18.56 12.94
N LEU A 51 -23.38 17.36 12.40
CA LEU A 51 -24.26 16.21 12.65
C LEU A 51 -24.14 15.70 14.09
N ALA A 52 -22.94 15.70 14.67
CA ALA A 52 -22.72 15.25 16.05
C ALA A 52 -23.49 16.09 17.09
N GLN A 53 -23.82 17.34 16.78
CA GLN A 53 -24.69 18.17 17.64
C GLN A 53 -26.12 17.64 17.72
N ARG A 54 -26.59 16.92 16.70
CA ARG A 54 -27.95 16.35 16.62
C ARG A 54 -27.99 14.86 16.97
N HIS A 55 -26.85 14.18 16.93
CA HIS A 55 -26.72 12.75 17.16
C HIS A 55 -25.63 12.51 18.23
N PRO A 56 -25.98 12.42 19.53
CA PRO A 56 -25.01 12.28 20.62
C PRO A 56 -24.12 11.03 20.52
N GLN A 57 -24.57 9.99 19.81
CA GLN A 57 -23.84 8.77 19.54
C GLN A 57 -22.76 8.95 18.45
N LEU A 58 -22.73 10.08 17.74
CA LEU A 58 -21.78 10.37 16.68
C LEU A 58 -20.55 11.10 17.22
N HIS A 59 -19.39 10.53 16.95
CA HIS A 59 -18.07 11.05 17.29
C HIS A 59 -17.27 11.31 16.01
N VAL A 60 -16.41 12.33 16.03
CA VAL A 60 -15.66 12.78 14.86
C VAL A 60 -14.19 12.93 15.18
N ILE A 61 -13.35 12.20 14.46
CA ILE A 61 -11.89 12.26 14.51
C ILE A 61 -11.42 12.92 13.21
N ARG A 62 -10.73 14.07 13.31
CA ARG A 62 -10.08 14.72 12.17
C ARG A 62 -8.58 14.47 12.25
N ARG A 63 -8.01 13.87 11.20
CA ARG A 63 -6.59 13.53 11.12
C ARG A 63 -5.84 14.50 10.22
N VAL A 64 -5.07 15.40 10.83
CA VAL A 64 -4.26 16.39 10.10
C VAL A 64 -2.87 15.83 9.82
N GLY A 65 -2.39 15.97 8.57
CA GLY A 65 -1.06 15.52 8.15
C GLY A 65 -0.89 14.00 8.00
N ARG A 66 -1.97 13.23 8.16
CA ARG A 66 -2.01 11.76 8.04
C ARG A 66 -3.13 11.37 7.07
N ARG A 67 -2.90 10.35 6.23
CA ARG A 67 -3.90 9.84 5.28
C ARG A 67 -3.79 8.33 5.09
N GLY A 68 -4.91 7.67 4.81
CA GLY A 68 -5.00 6.27 4.41
C GLY A 68 -6.18 5.53 5.03
N LEU A 69 -6.85 4.69 4.23
CA LEU A 69 -8.06 3.98 4.65
C LEU A 69 -7.78 3.01 5.81
N SER A 70 -6.79 2.11 5.70
CA SER A 70 -6.50 1.16 6.78
C SER A 70 -6.11 1.86 8.07
N SER A 71 -5.29 2.91 8.01
CA SER A 71 -4.94 3.68 9.22
C SER A 71 -6.14 4.42 9.81
N ALA A 72 -7.10 4.89 8.99
CA ALA A 72 -8.33 5.53 9.48
C ALA A 72 -9.16 4.55 10.28
N VAL A 73 -9.33 3.34 9.75
CA VAL A 73 -10.08 2.27 10.39
C VAL A 73 -9.42 1.86 11.70
N ILE A 74 -8.10 1.65 11.72
CA ILE A 74 -7.35 1.31 12.94
C ILE A 74 -7.50 2.40 14.00
N GLU A 75 -7.40 3.68 13.63
CA GLU A 75 -7.60 4.79 14.57
C GLU A 75 -9.03 4.84 15.11
N GLY A 76 -10.02 4.53 14.26
CA GLY A 76 -11.42 4.36 14.68
C GLY A 76 -11.60 3.22 15.68
N PHE A 77 -10.99 2.04 15.43
CA PHE A 77 -11.03 0.91 16.36
C PHE A 77 -10.38 1.21 17.71
N LEU A 78 -9.25 1.93 17.69
CA LEU A 78 -8.56 2.33 18.93
C LEU A 78 -9.34 3.36 19.75
N ALA A 79 -10.12 4.22 19.09
CA ALA A 79 -10.96 5.21 19.75
C ALA A 79 -12.33 4.67 20.19
N ALA A 80 -12.74 3.53 19.63
CA ALA A 80 -14.00 2.89 19.93
C ALA A 80 -14.08 2.39 21.37
N LYS A 81 -15.27 2.47 21.95
CA LYS A 81 -15.65 1.97 23.28
C LYS A 81 -16.42 0.66 23.21
N GLY A 82 -16.96 0.29 22.05
CA GLY A 82 -17.76 -0.91 21.85
C GLY A 82 -16.96 -2.21 21.99
N ASP A 83 -17.68 -3.32 22.17
CA ASP A 83 -17.13 -4.68 22.23
C ASP A 83 -16.98 -5.32 20.83
N VAL A 84 -17.69 -4.78 19.84
CA VAL A 84 -17.62 -5.17 18.44
C VAL A 84 -17.53 -3.95 17.56
N PHE A 85 -16.63 -4.00 16.58
CA PHE A 85 -16.43 -2.95 15.61
C PHE A 85 -17.04 -3.35 14.29
N VAL A 86 -17.79 -2.45 13.66
CA VAL A 86 -18.28 -2.58 12.30
C VAL A 86 -17.63 -1.50 11.46
N VAL A 87 -17.11 -1.85 10.29
CA VAL A 87 -16.55 -0.90 9.33
C VAL A 87 -17.47 -0.80 8.13
N MET A 88 -17.76 0.41 7.70
CA MET A 88 -18.58 0.65 6.51
C MET A 88 -18.08 1.90 5.77
N ASP A 89 -17.99 1.84 4.44
CA ASP A 89 -17.76 3.03 3.61
C ASP A 89 -18.91 4.05 3.75
N ALA A 90 -18.56 5.34 3.73
CA ALA A 90 -19.51 6.43 3.95
C ALA A 90 -20.20 6.96 2.67
N ASP A 91 -20.18 6.19 1.59
CA ASP A 91 -20.66 6.60 0.26
C ASP A 91 -22.07 6.06 -0.09
N GLY A 92 -22.65 5.29 0.84
CA GLY A 92 -24.01 4.75 0.76
C GLY A 92 -24.15 3.46 -0.04
N GLN A 93 -23.05 2.84 -0.48
CA GLN A 93 -23.10 1.61 -1.28
C GLN A 93 -23.38 0.35 -0.46
N HIS A 94 -23.15 0.41 0.86
CA HIS A 94 -23.35 -0.70 1.78
C HIS A 94 -24.77 -0.73 2.34
N ASP A 95 -25.29 -1.95 2.55
CA ASP A 95 -26.61 -2.15 3.14
C ASP A 95 -26.59 -1.91 4.65
N ILE A 96 -27.17 -0.79 5.07
CA ILE A 96 -27.30 -0.36 6.47
C ILE A 96 -28.03 -1.43 7.30
N GLY A 97 -28.99 -2.15 6.72
CA GLY A 97 -29.77 -3.19 7.42
C GLY A 97 -28.95 -4.40 7.85
N LEU A 98 -27.71 -4.54 7.36
CA LEU A 98 -26.79 -5.61 7.76
C LEU A 98 -25.88 -5.24 8.92
N ILE A 99 -25.80 -3.97 9.34
CA ILE A 99 -24.87 -3.53 10.39
C ILE A 99 -25.05 -4.35 11.67
N LEU A 100 -26.29 -4.49 12.15
CA LEU A 100 -26.59 -5.26 13.35
C LEU A 100 -26.30 -6.76 13.16
N LYS A 101 -26.69 -7.32 12.02
CA LYS A 101 -26.47 -8.75 11.71
C LYS A 101 -24.99 -9.10 11.65
N LEU A 102 -24.15 -8.20 11.09
CA LEU A 102 -22.71 -8.37 11.08
C LEU A 102 -22.14 -8.28 12.51
N ALA A 103 -22.58 -7.30 13.29
CA ALA A 103 -22.14 -7.16 14.67
C ALA A 103 -22.46 -8.42 15.49
N ASP A 104 -23.69 -8.92 15.41
CA ASP A 104 -24.12 -10.12 16.15
C ASP A 104 -23.40 -11.38 15.65
N ALA A 105 -23.25 -11.55 14.33
CA ALA A 105 -22.50 -12.65 13.77
C ALA A 105 -21.03 -12.67 14.24
N ALA A 106 -20.40 -11.51 14.39
CA ALA A 106 -19.03 -11.41 14.91
C ALA A 106 -18.94 -11.70 16.41
N ARG A 107 -19.98 -11.36 17.20
CA ARG A 107 -20.08 -11.74 18.62
C ARG A 107 -20.18 -13.25 18.79
N GLU A 108 -21.01 -13.88 17.96
CA GLU A 108 -21.33 -15.30 18.06
C GLU A 108 -20.25 -16.21 17.44
N ASN A 109 -19.61 -15.79 16.34
CA ASN A 109 -18.76 -16.67 15.52
C ASN A 109 -17.30 -16.27 15.51
N GLY A 110 -16.53 -16.72 16.50
CA GLY A 110 -15.05 -16.67 16.46
C GLY A 110 -14.44 -15.26 16.35
N GLY A 111 -15.27 -14.20 16.44
CA GLY A 111 -14.84 -12.83 16.46
C GLY A 111 -14.82 -12.08 15.13
N MET A 112 -15.36 -12.62 14.02
CA MET A 112 -15.38 -11.90 12.74
C MET A 112 -16.55 -12.25 11.81
N SER A 113 -17.07 -11.25 11.11
CA SER A 113 -18.08 -11.42 10.05
C SER A 113 -17.88 -10.39 8.94
N MET A 114 -18.44 -10.64 7.75
CA MET A 114 -18.32 -9.71 6.63
C MET A 114 -19.47 -9.77 5.64
N GLY A 115 -19.76 -8.63 5.02
CA GLY A 115 -20.63 -8.56 3.85
C GLY A 115 -19.87 -9.05 2.63
N SER A 116 -20.45 -10.04 1.91
CA SER A 116 -19.90 -10.56 0.66
C SER A 116 -20.79 -10.22 -0.53
N ARG A 117 -20.17 -9.72 -1.60
CA ARG A 117 -20.83 -9.48 -2.90
C ARG A 117 -20.84 -10.72 -3.80
N TYR A 118 -19.99 -11.71 -3.49
CA TYR A 118 -19.71 -12.86 -4.36
C TYR A 118 -20.28 -14.18 -3.83
N MET A 119 -20.88 -14.18 -2.64
CA MET A 119 -21.62 -15.31 -2.09
C MET A 119 -23.03 -15.40 -2.70
N GLU A 120 -23.66 -16.57 -2.61
CA GLU A 120 -25.05 -16.78 -3.04
C GLU A 120 -26.00 -15.77 -2.36
N GLY A 121 -26.77 -15.04 -3.16
CA GLY A 121 -27.62 -13.93 -2.71
C GLY A 121 -26.96 -12.55 -2.71
N GLY A 122 -25.65 -12.44 -2.94
CA GLY A 122 -24.91 -11.19 -3.11
C GLY A 122 -24.92 -10.67 -4.55
N SER A 123 -24.74 -9.36 -4.73
CA SER A 123 -24.66 -8.74 -6.07
C SER A 123 -23.70 -7.55 -6.09
N VAL A 124 -23.01 -7.36 -7.22
CA VAL A 124 -22.14 -6.19 -7.47
C VAL A 124 -22.88 -5.02 -8.12
N GLY A 125 -24.19 -5.12 -8.37
CA GLY A 125 -24.99 -4.10 -9.04
C GLY A 125 -24.54 -3.85 -10.49
N ASP A 126 -24.68 -2.62 -10.98
CA ASP A 126 -24.43 -2.20 -12.37
C ASP A 126 -22.94 -1.93 -12.69
N TRP A 127 -22.03 -2.79 -12.23
CA TRP A 127 -20.62 -2.64 -12.58
C TRP A 127 -20.38 -2.95 -14.06
N THR A 128 -19.62 -2.07 -14.74
CA THR A 128 -19.14 -2.33 -16.10
C THR A 128 -18.32 -3.63 -16.14
N GLY A 129 -18.46 -4.42 -17.21
CA GLY A 129 -17.83 -5.76 -17.30
C GLY A 129 -16.32 -5.78 -17.04
N PHE A 130 -15.61 -4.74 -17.48
CA PHE A 130 -14.17 -4.59 -17.21
C PHE A 130 -13.86 -4.37 -15.71
N ARG A 131 -14.68 -3.58 -15.00
CA ARG A 131 -14.52 -3.34 -13.56
C ARG A 131 -14.80 -4.62 -12.76
N ALA A 132 -15.83 -5.38 -13.14
CA ALA A 132 -16.13 -6.67 -12.53
C ALA A 132 -15.00 -7.70 -12.78
N TRP A 133 -14.47 -7.76 -14.00
CA TRP A 133 -13.35 -8.63 -14.35
C TRP A 133 -12.06 -8.29 -13.58
N ALA A 134 -11.69 -7.01 -13.52
CA ALA A 134 -10.51 -6.56 -12.78
C ALA A 134 -10.64 -6.85 -11.26
N SER A 135 -11.84 -6.69 -10.69
CA SER A 135 -12.12 -7.04 -9.30
C SER A 135 -11.95 -8.55 -9.06
N ARG A 136 -12.48 -9.40 -9.95
CA ARG A 136 -12.35 -10.87 -9.85
C ARG A 136 -10.89 -11.32 -9.90
N ILE A 137 -10.06 -10.73 -10.77
CA ILE A 137 -8.62 -11.03 -10.81
C ILE A 137 -7.94 -10.59 -9.51
N GLY A 138 -8.27 -9.39 -9.02
CA GLY A 138 -7.77 -8.91 -7.74
C GLY A 138 -8.09 -9.89 -6.61
N THR A 139 -9.34 -10.33 -6.51
CA THR A 139 -9.80 -11.30 -5.50
C THR A 139 -9.13 -12.67 -5.67
N ALA A 140 -9.00 -13.18 -6.89
CA ALA A 140 -8.33 -14.45 -7.16
C ALA A 140 -6.86 -14.43 -6.73
N LEU A 141 -6.16 -13.32 -6.96
CA LEU A 141 -4.79 -13.12 -6.48
C LEU A 141 -4.73 -13.12 -4.94
N ALA A 142 -5.65 -12.44 -4.25
CA ALA A 142 -5.71 -12.48 -2.78
C ALA A 142 -5.91 -13.90 -2.26
N HIS A 143 -6.82 -14.68 -2.86
CA HIS A 143 -7.02 -16.07 -2.48
C HIS A 143 -5.77 -16.92 -2.66
N TRP A 144 -5.10 -16.79 -3.81
CA TRP A 144 -3.92 -17.59 -4.12
C TRP A 144 -2.73 -17.25 -3.21
N VAL A 145 -2.52 -15.96 -2.96
CA VAL A 145 -1.39 -15.41 -2.17
C VAL A 145 -1.62 -15.59 -0.67
N CYS A 146 -2.79 -15.20 -0.18
CA CYS A 146 -3.08 -15.10 1.26
C CYS A 146 -3.80 -16.33 1.82
N GLN A 147 -4.21 -17.29 0.97
CA GLN A 147 -4.91 -18.52 1.36
C GLN A 147 -6.14 -18.29 2.25
N VAL A 148 -6.81 -17.16 2.07
CA VAL A 148 -8.02 -16.79 2.79
C VAL A 148 -9.21 -17.64 2.34
N ARG A 149 -10.06 -18.03 3.30
CA ARG A 149 -11.20 -18.96 3.10
C ARG A 149 -12.54 -18.28 2.79
N VAL A 150 -12.57 -16.95 2.70
CA VAL A 150 -13.79 -16.15 2.50
C VAL A 150 -13.98 -15.76 1.05
N THR A 151 -15.22 -15.66 0.57
CA THR A 151 -15.52 -15.39 -0.85
C THR A 151 -15.19 -13.97 -1.31
N ASP A 152 -15.21 -12.96 -0.42
CA ASP A 152 -14.91 -11.56 -0.77
C ASP A 152 -13.92 -10.89 0.19
N PRO A 153 -12.62 -11.29 0.16
CA PRO A 153 -11.61 -10.75 1.07
C PRO A 153 -11.31 -9.26 0.86
N MET A 154 -11.92 -8.64 -0.16
CA MET A 154 -11.70 -7.26 -0.57
C MET A 154 -12.82 -6.32 -0.11
N SER A 155 -13.83 -6.83 0.60
CA SER A 155 -14.98 -6.08 1.10
C SER A 155 -14.56 -4.95 2.05
N GLY A 156 -15.24 -3.81 1.94
CA GLY A 156 -15.12 -2.68 2.87
C GLY A 156 -16.15 -2.72 3.99
N PHE A 157 -16.98 -3.79 4.04
CA PHE A 157 -18.08 -3.92 4.97
C PHE A 157 -17.95 -5.20 5.79
N PHE A 158 -17.51 -5.05 7.04
CA PHE A 158 -17.22 -6.18 7.92
C PHE A 158 -17.32 -5.80 9.39
N ALA A 159 -17.42 -6.81 10.25
CA ALA A 159 -17.37 -6.64 11.69
C ALA A 159 -16.29 -7.54 12.31
N VAL A 160 -15.67 -7.04 13.38
CA VAL A 160 -14.63 -7.74 14.14
C VAL A 160 -14.84 -7.48 15.64
N SER A 161 -14.68 -8.52 16.45
CA SER A 161 -14.72 -8.38 17.90
C SER A 161 -13.49 -7.60 18.39
N ARG A 162 -13.63 -6.88 19.49
CA ARG A 162 -12.51 -6.18 20.12
C ARG A 162 -11.35 -7.12 20.44
N GLY A 163 -11.65 -8.29 21.03
CA GLY A 163 -10.62 -9.27 21.40
C GLY A 163 -9.81 -9.75 20.19
N THR A 164 -10.50 -10.09 19.09
CA THR A 164 -9.83 -10.48 17.83
C THR A 164 -8.98 -9.36 17.26
N PHE A 165 -9.50 -8.12 17.25
CA PHE A 165 -8.73 -6.97 16.79
C PHE A 165 -7.47 -6.73 17.64
N GLU A 166 -7.59 -6.77 18.96
CA GLU A 166 -6.47 -6.54 19.88
C GLU A 166 -5.38 -7.61 19.72
N GLU A 167 -5.75 -8.86 19.44
CA GLU A 167 -4.82 -9.96 19.18
C GLU A 167 -4.01 -9.78 17.87
N VAL A 168 -4.65 -9.22 16.83
CA VAL A 168 -4.00 -9.03 15.52
C VAL A 168 -3.33 -7.67 15.37
N LEU A 169 -3.72 -6.67 16.17
CA LEU A 169 -3.26 -5.28 16.09
C LEU A 169 -1.73 -5.13 15.93
N PRO A 170 -0.86 -5.84 16.69
CA PRO A 170 0.59 -5.70 16.55
C PRO A 170 1.14 -6.13 15.18
N ARG A 171 0.35 -6.91 14.43
CA ARG A 171 0.72 -7.49 13.13
C ARG A 171 0.13 -6.72 11.95
N LEU A 172 -0.81 -5.81 12.19
CA LEU A 172 -1.48 -5.05 11.12
C LEU A 172 -0.55 -4.02 10.47
N ASN A 173 -0.72 -3.84 9.16
CA ASN A 173 -0.02 -2.85 8.36
C ASN A 173 -0.90 -1.60 8.13
N PRO A 174 -0.56 -0.45 8.75
CA PRO A 174 -1.38 0.76 8.65
C PRO A 174 -1.29 1.45 7.27
N LYS A 175 -0.35 1.05 6.40
CA LYS A 175 -0.06 1.74 5.11
C LYS A 175 -0.98 1.32 3.95
N GLY A 176 -1.91 0.38 4.18
CA GLY A 176 -2.77 -0.19 3.14
C GLY A 176 -4.13 0.50 2.92
N PHE A 177 -4.85 0.01 1.91
CA PHE A 177 -6.27 0.32 1.66
C PHE A 177 -7.19 -0.88 2.00
N LYS A 178 -6.64 -2.08 2.20
CA LYS A 178 -7.42 -3.32 2.32
C LYS A 178 -7.26 -3.94 3.70
N ILE A 179 -7.76 -3.21 4.70
CA ILE A 179 -7.72 -3.61 6.11
C ILE A 179 -8.39 -4.96 6.37
N LEU A 180 -9.47 -5.30 5.65
CA LEU A 180 -10.11 -6.62 5.78
C LEU A 180 -9.15 -7.75 5.42
N LEU A 181 -8.48 -7.64 4.27
CA LEU A 181 -7.51 -8.65 3.84
C LEU A 181 -6.35 -8.77 4.85
N ASP A 182 -5.86 -7.65 5.36
CA ASP A 182 -4.81 -7.62 6.38
C ASP A 182 -5.25 -8.30 7.70
N LEU A 183 -6.49 -8.07 8.13
CA LEU A 183 -7.09 -8.80 9.26
C LEU A 183 -7.15 -10.30 8.95
N LEU A 184 -7.69 -10.69 7.80
CA LEU A 184 -7.88 -12.09 7.41
C LEU A 184 -6.56 -12.88 7.32
N VAL A 185 -5.44 -12.22 6.97
CA VAL A 185 -4.11 -12.83 6.94
C VAL A 185 -3.55 -13.07 8.35
N HIS A 186 -3.92 -12.25 9.32
CA HIS A 186 -3.32 -12.25 10.65
C HIS A 186 -4.18 -12.89 11.74
N VAL A 187 -5.50 -13.04 11.52
CA VAL A 187 -6.36 -13.77 12.44
C VAL A 187 -5.90 -15.23 12.59
N PRO A 188 -6.08 -15.85 13.77
CA PRO A 188 -5.80 -17.27 13.97
C PRO A 188 -6.47 -18.15 12.91
N ALA A 189 -5.79 -19.20 12.46
CA ALA A 189 -6.25 -20.06 11.36
C ALA A 189 -7.58 -20.80 11.64
N ASN A 190 -7.99 -20.88 12.92
CA ASN A 190 -9.25 -21.46 13.37
C ASN A 190 -10.38 -20.43 13.52
N THR A 191 -10.12 -19.15 13.26
CA THR A 191 -11.14 -18.08 13.27
C THR A 191 -12.18 -18.38 12.19
N GLN A 192 -13.42 -18.61 12.59
CA GLN A 192 -14.53 -18.75 11.66
C GLN A 192 -15.01 -17.36 11.26
N VAL A 193 -14.98 -17.05 9.97
CA VAL A 193 -15.49 -15.79 9.44
C VAL A 193 -16.88 -16.04 8.85
N LYS A 194 -17.91 -15.43 9.43
CA LYS A 194 -19.27 -15.54 8.91
C LYS A 194 -19.50 -14.53 7.78
N GLU A 195 -19.84 -15.01 6.58
CA GLU A 195 -20.20 -14.15 5.45
C GLU A 195 -21.72 -13.97 5.35
N LEU A 196 -22.15 -12.73 5.13
CA LEU A 196 -23.54 -12.37 4.87
C LEU A 196 -23.64 -11.78 3.45
N PRO A 197 -24.55 -12.26 2.60
CA PRO A 197 -24.71 -11.72 1.26
C PRO A 197 -25.28 -10.29 1.30
N PHE A 198 -24.81 -9.42 0.41
CA PHE A 198 -25.41 -8.11 0.21
C PHE A 198 -25.32 -7.63 -1.24
N SER A 199 -26.24 -6.73 -1.60
CA SER A 199 -26.27 -6.07 -2.90
C SER A 199 -25.56 -4.71 -2.82
N PHE A 200 -24.49 -4.56 -3.61
CA PHE A 200 -23.71 -3.33 -3.68
C PHE A 200 -24.51 -2.25 -4.42
N GLN A 201 -24.92 -1.21 -3.70
CA GLN A 201 -25.80 -0.16 -4.22
C GLN A 201 -25.03 0.88 -5.05
N GLU A 202 -25.77 1.70 -5.80
CA GLU A 202 -25.20 2.89 -6.40
C GLU A 202 -24.78 3.90 -5.33
N ARG A 203 -23.72 4.66 -5.63
CA ARG A 203 -23.19 5.67 -4.72
C ARG A 203 -24.12 6.87 -4.66
N ILE A 204 -24.39 7.38 -3.47
CA ILE A 204 -25.29 8.54 -3.26
C ILE A 204 -24.73 9.83 -3.88
N GLY A 205 -23.41 10.02 -3.87
CA GLY A 205 -22.73 11.18 -4.48
C GLY A 205 -21.20 11.06 -4.49
N GLY A 206 -20.52 11.94 -5.24
CA GLY A 206 -19.05 12.02 -5.30
C GLY A 206 -18.34 11.08 -6.30
N VAL A 207 -17.02 11.26 -6.45
CA VAL A 207 -16.19 10.55 -7.45
C VAL A 207 -15.50 9.32 -6.83
N SER A 208 -15.38 8.23 -7.59
CA SER A 208 -14.61 7.04 -7.18
C SER A 208 -13.16 7.39 -6.84
N LYS A 209 -12.72 6.97 -5.65
CA LYS A 209 -11.36 7.21 -5.14
C LYS A 209 -10.40 6.08 -5.52
N PHE A 210 -10.86 5.11 -6.31
CA PHE A 210 -10.07 3.97 -6.76
C PHE A 210 -9.09 4.40 -7.86
N SER A 211 -7.97 4.99 -7.44
CA SER A 211 -6.93 5.49 -8.33
C SER A 211 -5.89 4.40 -8.67
N THR A 212 -5.05 4.66 -9.66
CA THR A 212 -3.88 3.81 -9.98
C THR A 212 -2.96 3.61 -8.76
N GLN A 213 -2.89 4.59 -7.86
CA GLN A 213 -2.12 4.49 -6.62
C GLN A 213 -2.67 3.40 -5.69
N VAL A 214 -4.00 3.26 -5.58
CA VAL A 214 -4.62 2.20 -4.77
C VAL A 214 -4.32 0.80 -5.34
N ARG A 215 -4.29 0.68 -6.67
CA ARG A 215 -3.89 -0.59 -7.34
C ARG A 215 -2.44 -0.96 -7.03
N LEU A 216 -1.53 0.00 -7.06
CA LEU A 216 -0.13 -0.23 -6.71
C LEU A 216 0.03 -0.62 -5.24
N GLN A 217 -0.65 0.06 -4.32
CA GLN A 217 -0.64 -0.29 -2.89
C GLN A 217 -1.15 -1.71 -2.63
N TYR A 218 -2.14 -2.16 -3.38
CA TYR A 218 -2.64 -3.54 -3.29
C TYR A 218 -1.58 -4.56 -3.74
N LEU A 219 -0.88 -4.31 -4.85
CA LEU A 219 0.21 -5.16 -5.30
C LEU A 219 1.39 -5.16 -4.31
N GLU A 220 1.71 -4.01 -3.72
CA GLU A 220 2.72 -3.91 -2.66
C GLU A 220 2.33 -4.76 -1.44
N PHE A 221 1.06 -4.71 -1.02
CA PHE A 221 0.56 -5.55 0.08
C PHE A 221 0.68 -7.05 -0.22
N LEU A 222 0.23 -7.50 -1.40
CA LEU A 222 0.31 -8.92 -1.79
C LEU A 222 1.77 -9.41 -1.82
N TYR A 223 2.67 -8.54 -2.29
CA TYR A 223 4.09 -8.83 -2.27
C TYR A 223 4.62 -8.94 -0.84
N ASP A 224 4.31 -7.97 0.02
CA ASP A 224 4.74 -7.95 1.42
C ASP A 224 4.26 -9.19 2.18
N ALA A 225 3.03 -9.64 1.91
CA ALA A 225 2.42 -10.84 2.50
C ALA A 225 3.06 -12.17 2.05
N THR A 226 3.82 -12.19 0.95
CA THR A 226 4.45 -13.42 0.40
C THR A 226 5.97 -13.34 0.37
N VAL A 227 6.49 -12.53 -0.53
CA VAL A 227 7.91 -12.48 -0.90
C VAL A 227 8.65 -11.40 -0.10
N GLY A 228 7.92 -10.39 0.42
CA GLY A 228 8.45 -9.27 1.20
C GLY A 228 9.30 -9.66 2.40
N ARG A 229 9.01 -10.83 3.01
CA ARG A 229 9.79 -11.37 4.13
C ARG A 229 11.23 -11.72 3.73
N TYR A 230 11.46 -12.08 2.47
CA TYR A 230 12.77 -12.52 1.97
C TYR A 230 13.42 -11.48 1.05
N LEU A 231 12.62 -10.78 0.25
CA LEU A 231 13.08 -9.74 -0.66
C LEU A 231 12.27 -8.47 -0.38
N PRO A 232 12.90 -7.36 0.03
CA PRO A 232 12.16 -6.12 0.28
C PRO A 232 11.78 -5.44 -1.04
N LEU A 233 10.59 -4.83 -1.12
CA LEU A 233 10.15 -4.07 -2.31
C LEU A 233 11.14 -2.97 -2.74
N THR A 234 11.83 -2.38 -1.76
CA THR A 234 12.84 -1.36 -2.03
C THR A 234 14.01 -1.95 -2.82
N LEU A 235 14.35 -3.23 -2.65
CA LEU A 235 15.36 -3.90 -3.46
C LEU A 235 14.88 -4.08 -4.89
N ILE A 236 13.64 -4.54 -5.10
CA ILE A 236 13.09 -4.68 -6.47
C ILE A 236 13.05 -3.33 -7.18
N LYS A 237 12.51 -2.29 -6.53
CA LYS A 237 12.49 -0.93 -7.08
C LYS A 237 13.91 -0.48 -7.44
N TYR A 238 14.88 -0.71 -6.56
CA TYR A 238 16.29 -0.40 -6.81
C TYR A 238 16.85 -1.12 -8.03
N CYS A 239 16.56 -2.42 -8.20
CA CYS A 239 16.96 -3.19 -9.39
C CYS A 239 16.34 -2.62 -10.68
N VAL A 240 15.04 -2.26 -10.65
CA VAL A 240 14.36 -1.65 -11.80
C VAL A 240 15.02 -0.32 -12.17
N VAL A 241 15.31 0.54 -11.19
CA VAL A 241 16.05 1.78 -11.44
C VAL A 241 17.43 1.49 -12.02
N GLY A 242 18.15 0.49 -11.50
CA GLY A 242 19.46 0.09 -12.02
C GLY A 242 19.41 -0.33 -13.49
N VAL A 243 18.42 -1.13 -13.90
CA VAL A 243 18.23 -1.53 -15.32
C VAL A 243 17.94 -0.32 -16.20
N MET A 244 17.09 0.61 -15.73
CA MET A 244 16.86 1.87 -16.44
C MET A 244 18.14 2.72 -16.54
N GLY A 245 18.95 2.74 -15.48
CA GLY A 245 20.25 3.40 -15.46
C GLY A 245 21.22 2.84 -16.49
N VAL A 246 21.19 1.53 -16.78
CA VAL A 246 21.98 0.94 -17.88
C VAL A 246 21.57 1.52 -19.23
N ALA A 247 20.26 1.68 -19.48
CA ALA A 247 19.78 2.31 -20.71
C ALA A 247 20.22 3.78 -20.81
N VAL A 248 20.18 4.52 -19.70
CA VAL A 248 20.69 5.91 -19.62
C VAL A 248 22.19 5.97 -19.90
N ASN A 249 22.98 5.06 -19.31
CA ASN A 249 24.41 4.94 -19.57
C ASN A 249 24.70 4.76 -21.07
N LEU A 250 24.04 3.79 -21.71
CA LEU A 250 24.22 3.49 -23.12
C LEU A 250 23.81 4.65 -24.02
N ALA A 251 22.70 5.33 -23.71
CA ALA A 251 22.23 6.49 -24.45
C ALA A 251 23.22 7.67 -24.34
N ALA A 252 23.68 7.97 -23.13
CA ALA A 252 24.66 9.03 -22.90
C ALA A 252 26.00 8.72 -23.57
N TYR A 253 26.47 7.47 -23.49
CA TYR A 253 27.66 7.01 -24.22
C TYR A 253 27.51 7.24 -25.73
N ALA A 254 26.38 6.84 -26.32
CA ALA A 254 26.14 6.98 -27.75
C ALA A 254 26.11 8.46 -28.17
N ILE A 255 25.40 9.31 -27.42
CA ILE A 255 25.30 10.75 -27.70
C ILE A 255 26.68 11.41 -27.65
N VAL A 256 27.46 11.16 -26.60
CA VAL A 256 28.79 11.78 -26.44
C VAL A 256 29.78 11.26 -27.48
N SER A 257 29.72 9.97 -27.83
CA SER A 257 30.53 9.40 -28.91
C SER A 257 30.25 10.08 -30.25
N LEU A 258 28.97 10.33 -30.57
CA LEU A 258 28.57 11.06 -31.77
C LEU A 258 29.05 12.52 -31.76
N LEU A 259 28.95 13.20 -30.61
CA LEU A 259 29.35 14.61 -30.48
C LEU A 259 30.86 14.81 -30.60
N LEU A 260 31.66 13.88 -30.08
CA LEU A 260 33.12 13.97 -30.12
C LEU A 260 33.74 13.35 -31.38
N ASN A 261 32.92 12.77 -32.25
CA ASN A 261 33.35 12.05 -33.45
C ASN A 261 34.42 10.97 -33.15
N GLU A 262 34.39 10.42 -31.93
CA GLU A 262 35.27 9.34 -31.51
C GLU A 262 34.71 8.02 -32.03
N SER A 263 35.56 7.25 -32.73
CA SER A 263 35.24 5.85 -33.02
C SER A 263 35.09 5.10 -31.69
N PRO A 264 34.20 4.10 -31.57
CA PRO A 264 34.00 3.35 -30.33
C PRO A 264 35.25 2.52 -29.99
N GLN A 265 36.23 3.19 -29.39
CA GLN A 265 37.39 2.57 -28.77
C GLN A 265 37.05 2.44 -27.29
N PHE A 266 36.99 1.20 -26.79
CA PHE A 266 36.80 0.91 -25.37
C PHE A 266 38.08 1.26 -24.60
N GLY A 267 38.41 2.55 -24.52
CA GLY A 267 39.38 3.07 -23.57
C GLY A 267 38.77 3.07 -22.18
N LEU A 268 39.47 2.51 -21.20
CA LEU A 268 39.02 2.45 -19.79
C LEU A 268 38.75 3.84 -19.15
N PHE A 269 39.11 4.93 -19.84
CA PHE A 269 38.90 6.31 -19.42
C PHE A 269 38.43 7.21 -20.57
N SER A 270 37.73 6.65 -21.57
CA SER A 270 37.19 7.47 -22.66
C SER A 270 36.13 8.45 -22.14
N THR A 271 36.10 9.66 -22.71
CA THR A 271 35.13 10.69 -22.35
C THR A 271 33.67 10.19 -22.45
N PRO A 272 33.28 9.43 -23.50
CA PRO A 272 31.93 8.87 -23.59
C PRO A 272 31.60 7.87 -22.47
N LEU A 273 32.56 7.05 -22.05
CA LEU A 273 32.37 6.07 -20.96
C LEU A 273 32.13 6.78 -19.62
N LEU A 274 32.96 7.76 -19.28
CA LEU A 274 32.81 8.52 -18.04
C LEU A 274 31.49 9.31 -18.02
N ALA A 275 31.14 9.94 -19.14
CA ALA A 275 29.87 10.65 -19.26
C ALA A 275 28.66 9.73 -19.09
N GLY A 276 28.72 8.52 -19.66
CA GLY A 276 27.68 7.51 -19.49
C GLY A 276 27.50 7.05 -18.05
N ILE A 277 28.61 6.74 -17.36
CA ILE A 277 28.61 6.30 -15.97
C ILE A 277 28.00 7.38 -15.07
N GLU A 278 28.47 8.63 -15.21
CA GLU A 278 27.98 9.75 -14.40
C GLU A 278 26.50 10.04 -14.68
N ALA A 279 26.07 10.03 -15.95
CA ALA A 279 24.66 10.21 -16.31
C ALA A 279 23.76 9.14 -15.65
N ALA A 280 24.22 7.89 -15.62
CA ALA A 280 23.50 6.80 -14.97
C ALA A 280 23.48 6.93 -13.45
N ILE A 281 24.58 7.35 -12.81
CA ILE A 281 24.63 7.58 -11.35
C ILE A 281 23.67 8.72 -10.96
N VAL A 282 23.69 9.83 -11.71
CA VAL A 282 22.77 10.97 -11.51
C VAL A 282 21.32 10.51 -11.63
N PHE A 283 20.98 9.83 -12.73
CA PHE A 283 19.64 9.28 -12.94
C PHE A 283 19.23 8.34 -11.80
N ASN A 284 20.07 7.36 -11.46
CA ASN A 284 19.79 6.38 -10.44
C ASN A 284 19.56 7.04 -9.07
N PHE A 285 20.37 8.02 -8.70
CA PHE A 285 20.23 8.73 -7.42
C PHE A 285 18.88 9.45 -7.35
N PHE A 286 18.56 10.29 -8.33
CA PHE A 286 17.36 11.11 -8.29
C PHE A 286 16.09 10.27 -8.40
N PHE A 287 16.11 9.23 -9.24
CA PHE A 287 14.95 8.35 -9.43
C PHE A 287 14.73 7.46 -8.20
N ASN A 288 15.78 6.91 -7.59
CA ASN A 288 15.67 6.19 -6.32
C ASN A 288 15.18 7.11 -5.18
N ASN A 289 15.69 8.35 -5.10
CA ASN A 289 15.24 9.32 -4.09
C ASN A 289 13.78 9.73 -4.30
N ALA A 290 13.31 9.79 -5.54
CA ALA A 290 11.93 10.14 -5.87
C ALA A 290 10.93 8.99 -5.67
N TRP A 291 11.35 7.75 -5.92
CA TRP A 291 10.47 6.58 -5.96
C TRP A 291 10.81 5.51 -4.93
N THR A 292 11.98 4.86 -5.04
CA THR A 292 12.43 3.74 -4.20
C THR A 292 12.45 4.10 -2.71
N PHE A 293 13.03 5.25 -2.38
CA PHE A 293 13.18 5.77 -1.02
C PHE A 293 12.31 7.01 -0.78
N SER A 294 11.17 7.09 -1.46
CA SER A 294 10.25 8.23 -1.40
C SER A 294 9.78 8.58 0.02
N TYR A 295 9.73 7.60 0.93
CA TYR A 295 9.39 7.79 2.34
C TYR A 295 10.51 8.44 3.17
N ALA A 296 11.77 8.35 2.72
CA ALA A 296 12.95 8.99 3.33
C ALA A 296 13.57 10.03 2.38
N LYS A 297 12.71 10.66 1.55
CA LYS A 297 13.15 11.52 0.44
C LYS A 297 13.99 12.70 0.93
N LEU A 298 15.20 12.80 0.37
CA LEU A 298 16.13 13.90 0.62
C LEU A 298 15.71 15.14 -0.20
N ARG A 299 15.76 16.32 0.43
CA ARG A 299 15.42 17.62 -0.18
C ARG A 299 16.45 18.69 0.19
N GLY A 300 16.62 19.69 -0.67
CA GLY A 300 17.54 20.82 -0.45
C GLY A 300 18.98 20.34 -0.25
N TRP A 301 19.68 20.91 0.74
CA TRP A 301 21.08 20.58 1.03
C TRP A 301 21.30 19.09 1.36
N LYS A 302 20.32 18.43 1.99
CA LYS A 302 20.40 16.98 2.27
C LYS A 302 20.46 16.15 0.99
N ALA A 303 19.85 16.60 -0.11
CA ALA A 303 19.93 15.91 -1.39
C ALA A 303 21.33 16.02 -2.00
N VAL A 304 21.99 17.18 -1.85
CA VAL A 304 23.37 17.39 -2.32
C VAL A 304 24.34 16.52 -1.53
N THR A 305 24.26 16.53 -0.20
CA THR A 305 25.09 15.67 0.64
C THR A 305 24.79 14.18 0.40
N GLY A 306 23.52 13.84 0.15
CA GLY A 306 23.11 12.49 -0.19
C GLY A 306 23.69 12.03 -1.52
N PHE A 307 23.70 12.90 -2.54
CA PHE A 307 24.29 12.60 -3.84
C PHE A 307 25.79 12.34 -3.72
N ALA A 308 26.52 13.16 -2.96
CA ALA A 308 27.95 12.95 -2.71
C ALA A 308 28.21 11.59 -2.02
N LYS A 309 27.43 11.26 -0.99
CA LYS A 309 27.52 9.94 -0.32
C LYS A 309 27.21 8.80 -1.27
N TYR A 310 26.18 8.94 -2.11
CA TYR A 310 25.80 7.91 -3.07
C TYR A 310 26.92 7.63 -4.09
N ASN A 311 27.62 8.67 -4.55
CA ASN A 311 28.80 8.50 -5.42
C ASN A 311 29.90 7.68 -4.75
N VAL A 312 30.21 7.95 -3.47
CA VAL A 312 31.18 7.15 -2.71
C VAL A 312 30.73 5.69 -2.63
N VAL A 313 29.45 5.45 -2.33
CA VAL A 313 28.89 4.09 -2.30
C VAL A 313 29.04 3.39 -3.64
N CYS A 314 28.68 4.05 -4.75
CA CYS A 314 28.81 3.52 -6.10
C CYS A 314 30.25 3.21 -6.49
N ALA A 315 31.21 4.05 -6.11
CA ALA A 315 32.64 3.81 -6.36
C ALA A 315 33.13 2.54 -5.65
N PHE A 316 32.77 2.35 -4.38
CA PHE A 316 33.09 1.12 -3.65
C PHE A 316 32.36 -0.11 -4.23
N GLY A 317 31.11 0.04 -4.67
CA GLY A 317 30.38 -1.05 -5.31
C GLY A 317 31.00 -1.47 -6.65
N ALA A 318 31.49 -0.50 -7.43
CA ALA A 318 32.23 -0.78 -8.67
C ALA A 318 33.54 -1.52 -8.37
N PHE A 319 34.27 -1.11 -7.34
CA PHE A 319 35.47 -1.82 -6.88
C PHE A 319 35.14 -3.27 -6.45
N ALA A 320 34.09 -3.47 -5.64
CA ALA A 320 33.66 -4.79 -5.21
C ALA A 320 33.27 -5.69 -6.40
N ASN A 321 32.56 -5.14 -7.39
CA ASN A 321 32.23 -5.85 -8.63
C ASN A 321 33.49 -6.33 -9.35
N ILE A 322 34.45 -5.42 -9.60
CA ILE A 322 35.70 -5.75 -10.31
C ILE A 322 36.50 -6.80 -9.53
N ALA A 323 36.64 -6.62 -8.21
CA ALA A 323 37.41 -7.50 -7.35
C ALA A 323 36.83 -8.93 -7.34
N VAL A 324 35.51 -9.07 -7.17
CA VAL A 324 34.83 -10.37 -7.18
C VAL A 324 34.89 -11.01 -8.56
N THR A 325 34.65 -10.24 -9.62
CA THR A 325 34.76 -10.75 -11.00
C THR A 325 36.17 -11.30 -11.27
N ALA A 326 37.21 -10.55 -10.91
CA ALA A 326 38.60 -10.95 -11.12
C ALA A 326 38.97 -12.19 -10.29
N PHE A 327 38.50 -12.27 -9.04
CA PHE A 327 38.73 -13.42 -8.16
C PHE A 327 38.10 -14.69 -8.74
N LEU A 328 36.83 -14.63 -9.14
CA LEU A 328 36.11 -15.78 -9.70
C LEU A 328 36.70 -16.24 -11.03
N TYR A 329 37.03 -15.29 -11.91
CA TYR A 329 37.64 -15.58 -13.20
C TYR A 329 39.01 -16.26 -13.04
N ARG A 330 39.85 -15.77 -12.12
CA ARG A 330 41.14 -16.43 -11.79
C ARG A 330 40.96 -17.81 -11.15
N GLY A 331 39.86 -18.03 -10.45
CA GLY A 331 39.45 -19.33 -9.91
C GLY A 331 38.94 -20.33 -10.95
N GLY A 332 38.99 -20.00 -12.24
CA GLY A 332 38.57 -20.88 -13.33
C GLY A 332 37.08 -20.82 -13.66
N MET A 333 36.33 -19.88 -13.07
CA MET A 333 34.93 -19.68 -13.41
C MET A 333 34.80 -18.98 -14.77
N GLY A 334 33.79 -19.37 -15.56
CA GLY A 334 33.54 -18.77 -16.87
C GLY A 334 33.36 -17.24 -16.81
N THR A 335 33.75 -16.54 -17.88
CA THR A 335 33.76 -15.06 -17.95
C THR A 335 32.39 -14.46 -17.67
N VAL A 336 31.33 -15.00 -18.30
CA VAL A 336 29.96 -14.49 -18.15
C VAL A 336 29.45 -14.67 -16.71
N SER A 337 29.69 -15.85 -16.12
CA SER A 337 29.29 -16.13 -14.73
C SER A 337 30.02 -15.24 -13.74
N SER A 338 31.32 -15.01 -13.95
CA SER A 338 32.13 -14.14 -13.10
C SER A 338 31.64 -12.69 -13.14
N LEU A 339 31.34 -12.17 -14.33
CA LEU A 339 30.77 -10.82 -14.51
C LEU A 339 29.39 -10.68 -13.88
N ALA A 340 28.52 -11.69 -14.06
CA ALA A 340 27.17 -11.67 -13.49
C ALA A 340 27.20 -11.64 -11.95
N ILE A 341 28.06 -12.46 -11.32
CA ILE A 341 28.20 -12.51 -9.87
C ILE A 341 28.83 -11.21 -9.34
N GLY A 342 29.88 -10.70 -9.98
CA GLY A 342 30.47 -9.41 -9.60
C GLY A 342 29.46 -8.26 -9.67
N ALA A 343 28.70 -8.17 -10.76
CA ALA A 343 27.65 -7.15 -10.92
C ALA A 343 26.57 -7.28 -9.83
N PHE A 344 26.15 -8.51 -9.50
CA PHE A 344 25.20 -8.75 -8.43
C PHE A 344 25.73 -8.31 -7.06
N ILE A 345 26.98 -8.64 -6.71
CA ILE A 345 27.59 -8.21 -5.45
C ILE A 345 27.73 -6.68 -5.37
N GLY A 346 28.19 -6.04 -6.44
CA GLY A 346 28.28 -4.58 -6.52
C GLY A 346 26.91 -3.90 -6.36
N MET A 347 25.87 -4.48 -6.97
CA MET A 347 24.49 -4.00 -6.81
C MET A 347 23.99 -4.16 -5.37
N MET A 348 24.24 -5.33 -4.73
CA MET A 348 23.88 -5.57 -3.33
C MET A 348 24.57 -4.61 -2.37
N TRP A 349 25.85 -4.32 -2.61
CA TRP A 349 26.59 -3.29 -1.88
C TRP A 349 25.94 -1.92 -2.03
N ASN A 350 25.70 -1.50 -3.27
CA ASN A 350 25.12 -0.19 -3.56
C ASN A 350 23.73 -0.02 -2.94
N TYR A 351 22.91 -1.07 -2.98
CA TYR A 351 21.59 -1.07 -2.34
C TYR A 351 21.70 -0.98 -0.81
N THR A 352 22.45 -1.88 -0.18
CA THR A 352 22.52 -2.00 1.28
C THR A 352 23.17 -0.77 1.92
N ILE A 353 24.34 -0.37 1.42
CA ILE A 353 25.07 0.78 1.97
C ILE A 353 24.40 2.09 1.54
N GLY A 354 23.86 2.17 0.32
CA GLY A 354 23.08 3.34 -0.10
C GLY A 354 21.90 3.57 0.83
N ARG A 355 21.11 2.53 1.10
CA ARG A 355 19.97 2.58 2.01
C ARG A 355 20.37 3.08 3.41
N LEU A 356 21.44 2.51 3.99
CA LEU A 356 21.88 2.84 5.35
C LEU A 356 22.61 4.18 5.47
N PHE A 357 23.45 4.55 4.49
CA PHE A 357 24.38 5.67 4.60
C PHE A 357 23.90 6.93 3.87
N THR A 358 23.21 6.76 2.74
CA THR A 358 22.66 7.86 1.93
C THR A 358 21.28 8.25 2.42
N TRP A 359 20.38 7.26 2.60
CA TRP A 359 18.97 7.51 2.98
C TRP A 359 18.67 7.25 4.47
N ASN A 360 19.60 6.66 5.24
CA ASN A 360 19.46 6.35 6.67
C ASN A 360 18.21 5.51 7.00
N VAL A 361 17.98 4.41 6.27
CA VAL A 361 16.82 3.51 6.46
C VAL A 361 17.24 2.06 6.69
#